data_AF-A0ABD3QDK9-F1
#
_entry.id   AF-A0ABD3QDK9-F1
#
_cell.length_a   1.000
_cell.length_b   1.000
_cell.length_c   1.000
_cell.angle_alpha   90.00
_cell.angle_beta   90.00
_cell.angle_gamma   90.00
#
_symmetry.space_group_name_H-M   'P 1'
#
loop_
_entity.id
_entity.type
_entity.pdbx_description
1 polymer ?
#
loop_
_entity_poly.entity_id
_entity_poly.type
_entity_poly.pdbx_seq_one_letter_code
_entity_poly.pdbx_strand_id
1 'polypeptide(L)'
;MGAPNLNSSDYYEILGCPRSASDAELKKAYRKLAVKWHPDKNPDNEEATKNFQKVSEAFATLSDPKKRQMYDQYGEEGARAADQMGENGGGGFPGGFGGFGGGRPGGGVQHMSQEEAAEFFAHAFGGGDPFGGMFGGMGGMGGMSGPSIRFQSSRGGGFGGMGGDPFMDMLGGLGGGMSGMGGQRGGMAGMRQQSMPTMATKQYDVIPNGTIVSLKGLVNAAIHNGDRGVIKQYIPTSKRYVVELEDEDETLSVRPENLLQHVHVKIHDIQSQPELNEQTGTIITWCPNKGRYNIYIANMTKVVSLKPGNVILENGTVARVEGLTGKPEMNGKWGTIKNWVKESNKYDVQLSPSQIIRVKVENMIL
;
A
#
# COMPACT_ATOMS: atom_id res chain seq x y z
N MET A 1 -6.95 17.11 10.69
CA MET A 1 -8.02 16.27 11.31
C MET A 1 -8.17 16.68 12.76
N GLY A 2 -9.42 16.77 13.24
CA GLY A 2 -9.74 16.89 14.66
C GLY A 2 -9.70 15.53 15.35
N ALA A 3 -9.82 15.50 16.67
CA ALA A 3 -10.00 14.23 17.38
C ALA A 3 -11.42 13.69 17.12
N PRO A 4 -11.58 12.39 16.76
CA PRO A 4 -12.90 11.81 16.55
C PRO A 4 -13.69 11.79 17.86
N ASN A 5 -14.96 12.19 17.79
CA ASN A 5 -15.88 12.25 18.92
C ASN A 5 -17.09 11.33 18.69
N LEU A 6 -16.99 10.08 19.15
CA LEU A 6 -18.01 9.02 18.96
C LEU A 6 -19.29 9.25 19.78
N ASN A 7 -19.27 10.24 20.68
CA ASN A 7 -20.43 10.67 21.46
C ASN A 7 -21.18 11.84 20.81
N SER A 8 -20.65 12.41 19.72
CA SER A 8 -21.31 13.47 18.98
C SER A 8 -22.42 12.91 18.08
N SER A 9 -23.40 13.77 17.78
CA SER A 9 -24.41 13.54 16.75
C SER A 9 -24.00 14.12 15.38
N ASP A 10 -22.89 14.85 15.32
CA ASP A 10 -22.34 15.37 14.07
C ASP A 10 -21.43 14.31 13.40
N TYR A 11 -21.74 13.94 12.15
CA TYR A 11 -21.01 12.94 11.38
C TYR A 11 -19.57 13.37 11.07
N TYR A 12 -19.32 14.67 10.93
CA TYR A 12 -17.97 15.19 10.76
C TYR A 12 -17.17 15.04 12.07
N GLU A 13 -17.79 15.28 13.22
CA GLU A 13 -17.14 15.09 14.52
C GLU A 13 -16.92 13.61 14.85
N ILE A 14 -17.87 12.73 14.52
CA ILE A 14 -17.74 11.27 14.67
C ILE A 14 -16.51 10.77 13.90
N LEU A 15 -16.33 11.24 12.65
CA LEU A 15 -15.15 10.89 11.84
C LEU A 15 -13.89 11.67 12.22
N GLY A 16 -14.00 12.76 12.99
CA GLY A 16 -12.87 13.65 13.32
C GLY A 16 -12.40 14.50 12.13
N CYS A 17 -13.29 14.76 11.18
CA CYS A 17 -13.02 15.55 9.98
C CYS A 17 -13.64 16.96 10.07
N PRO A 18 -13.02 17.99 9.47
CA PRO A 18 -13.70 19.28 9.29
C PRO A 18 -14.84 19.16 8.27
N ARG A 19 -15.83 20.06 8.30
CA ARG A 19 -16.90 20.12 7.29
C ARG A 19 -16.39 20.32 5.86
N SER A 20 -15.23 20.96 5.73
CA SER A 20 -14.51 21.15 4.47
C SER A 20 -13.69 19.93 4.01
N ALA A 21 -13.82 18.78 4.67
CA ALA A 21 -13.03 17.60 4.34
C ALA A 21 -13.31 17.10 2.92
N SER A 22 -12.24 16.73 2.23
CA SER A 22 -12.30 16.04 0.94
C SER A 22 -12.80 14.60 1.09
N ASP A 23 -13.27 14.01 -0.01
CA ASP A 23 -13.74 12.62 -0.03
C ASP A 23 -12.63 11.64 0.39
N ALA A 24 -11.38 11.94 0.03
CA ALA A 24 -10.19 11.19 0.45
C ALA A 24 -9.99 11.23 1.97
N GLU A 25 -10.12 12.41 2.59
CA GLU A 25 -10.01 12.57 4.04
C GLU A 25 -11.12 11.85 4.80
N LEU A 26 -12.36 11.89 4.29
CA LEU A 26 -13.50 11.14 4.85
C LEU A 26 -13.27 9.63 4.77
N LYS A 27 -12.82 9.14 3.60
CA LYS A 27 -12.52 7.71 3.39
C LYS A 27 -11.40 7.23 4.30
N LYS A 28 -10.38 8.07 4.48
CA LYS A 28 -9.24 7.82 5.38
C LYS A 28 -9.68 7.76 6.85
N ALA A 29 -10.46 8.74 7.30
CA ALA A 29 -10.97 8.78 8.68
C ALA A 29 -11.87 7.58 8.99
N TYR A 30 -12.79 7.25 8.07
CA TYR A 30 -13.63 6.06 8.18
C TYR A 30 -12.80 4.79 8.31
N ARG A 31 -11.80 4.60 7.44
CA ARG A 31 -10.95 3.39 7.48
C ARG A 31 -10.22 3.25 8.82
N LYS A 32 -9.66 4.34 9.35
CA LYS A 32 -8.96 4.36 10.65
C LYS A 32 -9.86 3.92 11.80
N LEU A 33 -11.09 4.43 11.84
CA LEU A 33 -12.06 4.12 12.88
C LEU A 33 -12.71 2.73 12.71
N ALA A 34 -13.01 2.33 11.47
CA ALA A 34 -13.56 1.02 11.15
C ALA A 34 -12.62 -0.10 11.56
N VAL A 35 -11.31 0.04 11.31
CA VAL A 35 -10.30 -0.94 11.74
C VAL A 35 -10.14 -0.96 13.27
N LYS A 36 -10.30 0.18 13.94
CA LYS A 36 -10.19 0.27 15.41
C LYS A 36 -11.35 -0.44 16.11
N TRP A 37 -12.57 -0.27 15.59
CA TRP A 37 -13.79 -0.77 16.19
C TRP A 37 -14.33 -2.05 15.54
N HIS A 38 -13.57 -2.66 14.63
CA HIS A 38 -13.98 -3.89 13.94
C HIS A 38 -14.30 -5.02 14.93
N PRO A 39 -15.39 -5.80 14.70
CA PRO A 39 -15.79 -6.89 15.59
C PRO A 39 -14.72 -7.96 15.75
N ASP A 40 -13.99 -8.33 14.70
CA ASP A 40 -12.91 -9.33 14.79
C ASP A 40 -11.78 -8.97 15.76
N LYS A 41 -11.52 -7.66 15.96
CA LYS A 41 -10.48 -7.18 16.88
C LYS A 41 -11.01 -6.91 18.29
N ASN A 42 -12.32 -6.78 18.42
CA ASN A 42 -13.00 -6.49 19.66
C ASN A 42 -14.13 -7.51 19.90
N PRO A 43 -13.82 -8.83 19.91
CA PRO A 43 -14.82 -9.83 20.21
C PRO A 43 -15.41 -9.55 21.59
N ASP A 44 -16.73 -9.67 21.72
CA ASP A 44 -17.50 -9.46 22.95
C ASP A 44 -17.53 -8.02 23.49
N ASN A 45 -17.15 -7.02 22.69
CA ASN A 45 -17.26 -5.60 23.07
C ASN A 45 -18.45 -4.91 22.38
N GLU A 46 -19.57 -4.80 23.09
CA GLU A 46 -20.79 -4.12 22.58
C GLU A 46 -20.56 -2.63 22.26
N GLU A 47 -19.63 -1.96 22.95
CA GLU A 47 -19.30 -0.56 22.69
C GLU A 47 -18.56 -0.41 21.36
N ALA A 48 -17.67 -1.36 21.05
CA ALA A 48 -17.00 -1.41 19.75
C ALA A 48 -18.00 -1.60 18.61
N THR A 49 -18.98 -2.49 18.78
CA THR A 49 -20.05 -2.70 17.80
C THR A 49 -20.84 -1.42 17.54
N LYS A 50 -21.27 -0.72 18.61
CA LYS A 50 -22.01 0.55 18.48
C LYS A 50 -21.18 1.64 17.81
N ASN A 51 -19.89 1.72 18.15
CA ASN A 51 -18.99 2.70 17.55
C ASN A 51 -18.70 2.38 16.09
N PHE A 52 -18.58 1.11 15.72
CA PHE A 52 -18.44 0.68 14.32
C PHE A 52 -19.65 1.08 13.49
N GLN A 53 -20.87 0.79 13.96
CA GLN A 53 -22.12 1.19 13.30
C GLN A 53 -22.21 2.70 13.09
N LYS A 54 -21.96 3.51 14.13
CA LYS A 54 -21.98 4.98 14.03
C LYS A 54 -20.99 5.52 13.01
N VAL A 55 -19.78 4.97 13.00
CA VAL A 55 -18.72 5.37 12.08
C VAL A 55 -19.08 5.00 10.63
N SER A 56 -19.70 3.85 10.42
CA SER A 56 -20.21 3.42 9.11
C SER A 56 -21.39 4.27 8.63
N GLU A 57 -22.33 4.62 9.50
CA GLU A 57 -23.46 5.50 9.19
C GLU A 57 -23.00 6.91 8.81
N ALA A 58 -22.05 7.47 9.58
CA ALA A 58 -21.48 8.79 9.31
C ALA A 58 -20.80 8.82 7.93
N PHE A 59 -19.99 7.81 7.62
CA PHE A 59 -19.31 7.75 6.32
C PHE A 59 -20.25 7.43 5.16
N ALA A 60 -21.25 6.55 5.33
CA ALA A 60 -22.25 6.27 4.31
C ALA A 60 -23.03 7.54 3.90
N THR A 61 -23.32 8.41 4.87
CA THR A 61 -23.97 9.70 4.59
C THR A 61 -23.02 10.69 3.93
N LEU A 62 -21.79 10.85 4.46
CA LEU A 62 -20.85 11.86 3.99
C LEU A 62 -20.13 11.50 2.68
N SER A 63 -20.10 10.22 2.31
CA SER A 63 -19.45 9.75 1.07
C SER A 63 -20.32 9.89 -0.18
N ASP A 64 -21.65 9.97 -0.04
CA ASP A 64 -22.55 10.26 -1.16
C ASP A 64 -22.75 11.79 -1.28
N PRO A 65 -22.40 12.42 -2.42
CA PRO A 65 -22.53 13.86 -2.60
C PRO A 65 -23.95 14.39 -2.35
N LYS A 66 -24.99 13.64 -2.72
CA LYS A 66 -26.39 14.03 -2.51
C LYS A 66 -26.78 13.93 -1.05
N LYS A 67 -26.41 12.84 -0.37
CA LYS A 67 -26.70 12.66 1.06
C LYS A 67 -25.92 13.65 1.91
N ARG A 68 -24.66 13.91 1.57
CA ARG A 68 -23.82 14.92 2.21
C ARG A 68 -24.43 16.32 2.09
N GLN A 69 -24.90 16.68 0.89
CA GLN A 69 -25.56 17.97 0.69
C GLN A 69 -26.85 18.10 1.52
N MET A 70 -27.67 17.05 1.58
CA MET A 70 -28.90 17.05 2.40
C MET A 70 -28.59 17.07 3.89
N TYR A 71 -27.55 16.37 4.33
CA TYR A 71 -27.04 16.40 5.69
C TYR A 71 -26.52 17.79 6.09
N ASP A 72 -25.77 18.45 5.21
CA ASP A 72 -25.25 19.78 5.45
C ASP A 72 -26.36 20.85 5.55
N GLN A 73 -27.48 20.66 4.84
CA GLN A 73 -28.60 21.61 4.80
C GLN A 73 -29.64 21.37 5.89
N TYR A 74 -29.91 20.12 6.25
CA TYR A 74 -31.05 19.74 7.08
C TYR A 74 -30.70 18.75 8.21
N GLY A 75 -29.41 18.43 8.40
CA GLY A 75 -28.95 17.50 9.42
C GLY A 75 -29.34 16.05 9.15
N GLU A 76 -29.37 15.24 10.22
CA GLU A 76 -29.66 13.79 10.17
C GLU A 76 -31.03 13.48 9.54
N GLU A 77 -32.03 14.33 9.76
CA GLU A 77 -33.38 14.18 9.19
C GLU A 77 -33.40 14.41 7.67
N GLY A 78 -32.55 15.30 7.16
CA GLY A 78 -32.39 15.56 5.73
C GLY A 78 -31.74 14.44 4.96
N ALA A 79 -30.68 13.86 5.52
CA ALA A 79 -30.02 12.68 4.95
C ALA A 79 -31.00 11.51 4.80
N ARG A 80 -31.89 11.33 5.78
CA ARG A 80 -32.96 10.31 5.76
C ARG A 80 -34.03 10.58 4.70
N ALA A 81 -34.38 11.85 4.47
CA ALA A 81 -35.31 12.22 3.41
C ALA A 81 -34.74 11.93 2.01
N ALA A 82 -33.41 12.02 1.84
CA ALA A 82 -32.73 11.64 0.61
C ALA A 82 -32.86 10.14 0.29
N ASP A 83 -32.87 9.28 1.32
CA ASP A 83 -33.10 7.85 1.17
C ASP A 83 -34.56 7.52 0.79
N GLN A 84 -35.54 8.25 1.33
CA GLN A 84 -36.97 8.04 1.01
C GLN A 84 -37.37 8.60 -0.37
N MET A 85 -36.70 9.65 -0.86
CA MET A 85 -36.96 10.18 -2.21
C MET A 85 -36.31 9.37 -3.34
N GLY A 86 -35.46 8.38 -3.01
CA GLY A 86 -34.79 7.51 -3.98
C GLY A 86 -35.68 6.41 -4.59
N GLU A 87 -36.83 6.09 -3.98
CA GLU A 87 -37.68 4.97 -4.41
C GLU A 87 -38.50 5.24 -5.70
N ASN A 88 -38.59 6.50 -6.17
CA ASN A 88 -39.49 6.84 -7.29
C ASN A 88 -38.82 7.56 -8.48
N GLY A 89 -37.48 7.61 -8.54
CA GLY A 89 -36.75 8.30 -9.60
C GLY A 89 -35.64 7.45 -10.20
N GLY A 90 -35.94 6.76 -11.30
CA GLY A 90 -34.96 5.97 -12.06
C GLY A 90 -33.72 6.79 -12.43
N GLY A 91 -32.60 6.48 -11.76
CA GLY A 91 -31.33 7.17 -11.96
C GLY A 91 -30.15 6.56 -11.20
N GLY A 92 -30.22 5.27 -10.86
CA GLY A 92 -29.11 4.56 -10.23
C GLY A 92 -27.94 4.40 -11.21
N PHE A 93 -26.78 4.98 -10.86
CA PHE A 93 -25.51 4.67 -11.51
C PHE A 93 -25.23 3.15 -11.41
N PRO A 94 -24.66 2.48 -12.43
CA PRO A 94 -24.20 1.12 -12.27
C PRO A 94 -23.00 1.13 -11.31
N GLY A 95 -23.23 0.70 -10.06
CA GLY A 95 -22.28 0.80 -8.95
C GLY A 95 -22.58 1.90 -7.92
N GLY A 96 -23.72 2.60 -8.04
CA GLY A 96 -24.21 3.53 -7.04
C GLY A 96 -24.91 2.78 -5.90
N PHE A 97 -24.54 3.12 -4.67
CA PHE A 97 -24.97 2.51 -3.41
C PHE A 97 -26.46 2.80 -3.08
N GLY A 98 -27.37 2.38 -3.96
CA GLY A 98 -28.82 2.62 -3.88
C GLY A 98 -29.61 1.41 -3.37
N GLY A 99 -29.04 0.64 -2.43
CA GLY A 99 -29.64 -0.61 -1.94
C GLY A 99 -29.79 -0.73 -0.42
N PHE A 100 -29.33 0.25 0.37
CA PHE A 100 -29.32 0.15 1.85
C PHE A 100 -30.60 0.66 2.50
N GLY A 101 -31.73 0.45 1.82
CA GLY A 101 -33.08 0.83 2.27
C GLY A 101 -34.10 -0.21 1.79
N GLY A 102 -33.85 -1.49 2.09
CA GLY A 102 -34.79 -2.57 1.79
C GLY A 102 -35.98 -2.53 2.74
N GLY A 103 -37.10 -1.99 2.27
CA GLY A 103 -38.32 -1.77 3.04
C GLY A 103 -38.83 -2.98 3.82
N ARG A 104 -39.03 -2.78 5.12
CA ARG A 104 -40.04 -3.51 5.91
C ARG A 104 -41.18 -2.54 6.26
N PRO A 105 -42.45 -2.89 5.98
CA PRO A 105 -43.58 -2.06 6.36
C PRO A 105 -43.81 -2.19 7.87
N GLY A 106 -43.47 -1.13 8.62
CA GLY A 106 -43.73 -1.04 10.06
C GLY A 106 -42.72 -0.16 10.77
N GLY A 107 -43.14 1.05 11.12
CA GLY A 107 -42.30 2.10 11.69
C GLY A 107 -41.45 1.66 12.88
N GLY A 108 -40.16 2.00 12.81
CA GLY A 108 -39.18 1.85 13.87
C GLY A 108 -37.82 2.30 13.36
N VAL A 109 -37.15 3.14 14.14
CA VAL A 109 -35.83 3.76 13.87
C VAL A 109 -34.83 2.69 13.42
N GLN A 110 -34.34 2.74 12.17
CA GLN A 110 -33.30 1.82 11.69
C GLN A 110 -31.94 2.52 11.71
N HIS A 111 -31.20 2.28 12.78
CA HIS A 111 -29.75 2.40 12.77
C HIS A 111 -29.18 1.29 11.86
N MET A 112 -28.12 1.61 11.12
CA MET A 112 -27.37 0.63 10.33
C MET A 112 -26.99 -0.56 11.24
N SER A 113 -27.45 -1.76 10.88
CA SER A 113 -27.10 -2.98 11.61
C SER A 113 -25.61 -3.28 11.47
N GLN A 114 -25.09 -4.14 12.35
CA GLN A 114 -23.68 -4.53 12.31
C GLN A 114 -23.32 -5.24 11.00
N GLU A 115 -24.26 -6.04 10.49
CA GLU A 115 -24.13 -6.77 9.22
C GLU A 115 -24.10 -5.79 8.04
N GLU A 116 -25.00 -4.81 8.00
CA GLU A 116 -25.03 -3.77 6.96
C GLU A 116 -23.77 -2.88 7.00
N ALA A 117 -23.25 -2.57 8.19
CA ALA A 117 -22.01 -1.82 8.34
C ALA A 117 -20.79 -2.59 7.81
N ALA A 118 -20.74 -3.91 8.06
CA ALA A 118 -19.70 -4.78 7.55
C ALA A 118 -19.79 -4.95 6.03
N GLU A 119 -21.00 -5.13 5.49
CA GLU A 119 -21.24 -5.18 4.05
C GLU A 119 -20.90 -3.85 3.35
N PHE A 120 -21.29 -2.73 3.96
CA PHE A 120 -20.92 -1.38 3.49
C PHE A 120 -19.40 -1.26 3.38
N PHE A 121 -18.69 -1.68 4.41
CA PHE A 121 -17.22 -1.66 4.42
C PHE A 121 -16.64 -2.54 3.32
N ALA A 122 -17.11 -3.78 3.20
CA ALA A 122 -16.67 -4.71 2.16
C ALA A 122 -16.91 -4.12 0.76
N HIS A 123 -18.06 -3.51 0.52
CA HIS A 123 -18.39 -2.90 -0.77
C HIS A 123 -17.56 -1.63 -1.06
N ALA A 124 -17.42 -0.73 -0.09
CA ALA A 124 -16.69 0.54 -0.24
C ALA A 124 -15.18 0.36 -0.48
N PHE A 125 -14.63 -0.81 -0.10
CA PHE A 125 -13.21 -1.11 -0.20
C PHE A 125 -12.87 -2.37 -1.03
N GLY A 126 -13.86 -3.01 -1.69
CA GLY A 126 -13.61 -3.90 -2.83
C GLY A 126 -13.76 -5.41 -2.60
N GLY A 127 -14.80 -5.86 -1.89
CA GLY A 127 -15.42 -7.19 -2.02
C GLY A 127 -14.58 -8.42 -1.64
N GLY A 128 -13.37 -8.21 -1.13
CA GLY A 128 -12.65 -9.20 -0.35
C GLY A 128 -12.43 -8.59 1.02
N ASP A 129 -12.74 -9.32 2.08
CA ASP A 129 -12.30 -8.93 3.41
C ASP A 129 -10.81 -8.54 3.31
N PRO A 130 -10.42 -7.29 3.64
CA PRO A 130 -9.01 -6.98 3.88
C PRO A 130 -8.45 -7.85 5.04
N PHE A 131 -9.35 -8.54 5.76
CA PHE A 131 -9.12 -9.55 6.77
C PHE A 131 -9.12 -11.01 6.26
N GLY A 132 -9.69 -11.32 5.08
CA GLY A 132 -9.77 -12.68 4.54
C GLY A 132 -8.43 -13.20 4.02
N GLY A 133 -7.60 -12.28 3.50
CA GLY A 133 -6.18 -12.52 3.26
C GLY A 133 -5.33 -12.53 4.54
N MET A 134 -5.88 -12.09 5.69
CA MET A 134 -5.22 -12.06 6.99
C MET A 134 -5.51 -13.32 7.82
N PHE A 135 -6.64 -14.00 7.63
CA PHE A 135 -7.13 -15.05 8.54
C PHE A 135 -7.53 -16.40 7.89
N GLY A 136 -7.38 -16.60 6.58
CA GLY A 136 -7.66 -17.90 5.93
C GLY A 136 -6.53 -18.94 5.95
N GLY A 137 -5.36 -18.62 6.53
CA GLY A 137 -4.14 -19.42 6.36
C GLY A 137 -3.67 -20.24 7.57
N MET A 138 -4.40 -20.26 8.70
CA MET A 138 -3.93 -20.98 9.89
C MET A 138 -5.06 -21.61 10.70
N GLY A 139 -5.89 -22.40 10.03
CA GLY A 139 -6.94 -23.22 10.64
C GLY A 139 -7.05 -24.56 9.93
N GLY A 140 -6.00 -25.38 9.95
CA GLY A 140 -6.03 -26.67 9.26
C GLY A 140 -4.72 -27.45 9.27
N MET A 141 -4.21 -27.84 10.44
CA MET A 141 -3.37 -29.04 10.58
C MET A 141 -3.28 -29.45 12.06
N GLY A 142 -4.39 -29.95 12.57
CA GLY A 142 -4.40 -30.78 13.77
C GLY A 142 -4.16 -32.23 13.37
N GLY A 143 -3.06 -32.81 13.87
CA GLY A 143 -2.87 -34.25 13.92
C GLY A 143 -1.68 -34.78 13.13
N MET A 144 -0.50 -34.83 13.75
CA MET A 144 0.27 -36.08 13.75
C MET A 144 1.27 -36.13 14.92
N SER A 145 1.39 -37.34 15.45
CA SER A 145 1.94 -37.74 16.74
C SER A 145 3.45 -38.05 16.74
N GLY A 146 4.19 -37.38 17.65
CA GLY A 146 5.43 -37.81 18.34
C GLY A 146 6.73 -38.01 17.53
N PRO A 147 7.88 -38.32 18.18
CA PRO A 147 8.22 -38.18 19.60
C PRO A 147 9.48 -37.31 19.89
N SER A 148 9.60 -36.98 21.17
CA SER A 148 10.65 -36.24 21.88
C SER A 148 12.10 -36.66 21.65
N ILE A 149 12.98 -35.67 21.43
CA ILE A 149 14.43 -35.80 21.69
C ILE A 149 14.76 -35.10 23.02
N ARG A 150 15.16 -35.92 23.99
CA ARG A 150 15.83 -35.52 25.24
C ARG A 150 17.25 -35.09 24.92
N PHE A 151 17.74 -33.99 25.50
CA PHE A 151 19.17 -33.78 25.66
C PHE A 151 19.51 -33.75 27.14
N GLN A 152 20.30 -34.75 27.52
CA GLN A 152 20.76 -35.04 28.88
C GLN A 152 22.07 -34.31 29.15
N SER A 153 22.17 -33.86 30.39
CA SER A 153 23.28 -33.21 31.08
C SER A 153 24.67 -33.84 30.91
N SER A 154 25.69 -32.98 30.80
CA SER A 154 26.99 -33.12 31.47
C SER A 154 27.61 -31.72 31.59
N ARG A 155 27.68 -31.17 32.81
CA ARG A 155 28.88 -31.13 33.68
C ARG A 155 29.93 -30.16 33.12
N GLY A 156 30.31 -29.06 33.75
CA GLY A 156 30.05 -28.50 35.08
C GLY A 156 31.11 -27.41 35.37
N GLY A 157 30.81 -26.53 36.34
CA GLY A 157 31.74 -25.57 36.95
C GLY A 157 31.82 -24.21 36.23
N GLY A 158 31.68 -23.05 36.87
CA GLY A 158 31.57 -22.69 38.28
C GLY A 158 31.88 -21.19 38.42
N PHE A 159 31.40 -20.57 39.51
CA PHE A 159 31.58 -19.16 39.95
C PHE A 159 30.76 -18.13 39.16
N GLY A 160 29.72 -17.47 39.70
CA GLY A 160 29.68 -16.64 40.93
C GLY A 160 30.12 -15.23 40.52
N GLY A 161 29.40 -14.12 40.65
CA GLY A 161 28.25 -13.65 41.44
C GLY A 161 28.40 -12.11 41.48
N MET A 162 27.32 -11.38 41.80
CA MET A 162 27.24 -9.90 41.96
C MET A 162 27.20 -9.13 40.63
N GLY A 163 26.19 -8.34 40.28
CA GLY A 163 25.32 -7.50 41.11
C GLY A 163 25.91 -6.10 41.19
N GLY A 164 25.37 -5.15 40.42
CA GLY A 164 25.66 -3.72 40.56
C GLY A 164 25.77 -2.95 39.25
N ASP A 165 24.74 -2.16 38.92
CA ASP A 165 24.91 -0.80 38.36
C ASP A 165 25.89 0.00 39.25
N PRO A 166 26.55 1.13 38.86
CA PRO A 166 25.97 2.20 38.03
C PRO A 166 26.95 3.16 37.29
N PHE A 167 26.40 4.02 36.43
CA PHE A 167 26.46 5.50 36.38
C PHE A 167 27.57 6.33 37.11
N MET A 168 28.79 5.84 37.35
CA MET A 168 29.80 6.56 38.16
C MET A 168 31.24 6.52 37.60
N ASP A 169 31.41 6.53 36.26
CA ASP A 169 32.75 6.48 35.64
C ASP A 169 33.02 7.58 34.59
N MET A 170 32.27 8.69 34.63
CA MET A 170 32.47 9.82 33.70
C MET A 170 32.68 11.17 34.39
N LEU A 171 33.25 11.17 35.60
CA LEU A 171 33.68 12.42 36.24
C LEU A 171 34.90 12.18 37.14
N GLY A 172 36.11 12.39 36.60
CA GLY A 172 37.31 12.52 37.43
C GLY A 172 38.60 12.08 36.74
N GLY A 173 39.30 13.03 36.11
CA GLY A 173 40.58 12.75 35.47
C GLY A 173 41.41 14.00 35.16
N LEU A 174 41.67 14.82 36.18
CA LEU A 174 42.67 15.88 36.16
C LEU A 174 44.08 15.26 36.20
N GLY A 175 44.91 15.54 35.18
CA GLY A 175 46.33 15.16 35.16
C GLY A 175 47.10 16.05 34.18
N GLY A 176 47.93 16.94 34.72
CA GLY A 176 48.72 17.93 33.96
C GLY A 176 50.07 17.45 33.44
N GLY A 177 50.72 18.28 32.63
CA GLY A 177 52.12 18.12 32.21
C GLY A 177 52.53 18.99 31.02
N MET A 178 53.12 20.15 31.31
CA MET A 178 53.66 21.19 30.39
C MET A 178 55.09 20.80 29.97
N SER A 179 55.63 20.99 28.75
CA SER A 179 56.23 22.24 28.19
C SER A 179 57.10 21.88 26.96
N GLY A 180 57.27 22.77 25.95
CA GLY A 180 58.41 22.62 24.99
C GLY A 180 58.38 23.24 23.58
N MET A 181 58.20 24.57 23.47
CA MET A 181 58.90 25.52 22.57
C MET A 181 59.08 25.31 21.03
N GLY A 182 58.48 26.23 20.24
CA GLY A 182 59.21 27.08 19.26
C GLY A 182 59.21 26.69 17.76
N GLY A 183 58.65 27.55 16.89
CA GLY A 183 58.98 27.55 15.45
C GLY A 183 57.91 28.14 14.52
N GLN A 184 58.12 29.38 14.08
CA GLN A 184 57.30 30.14 13.14
C GLN A 184 57.54 29.70 11.68
N ARG A 185 56.47 29.36 10.93
CA ARG A 185 56.36 29.37 9.45
C ARG A 185 54.89 29.05 9.11
N GLY A 186 54.13 29.95 8.50
CA GLY A 186 54.29 30.41 7.12
C GLY A 186 53.36 29.56 6.25
N GLY A 187 52.32 30.18 5.68
CA GLY A 187 51.09 29.52 5.25
C GLY A 187 51.22 28.45 4.16
N MET A 188 50.28 27.51 4.19
CA MET A 188 49.82 26.83 2.98
C MET A 188 48.34 26.49 3.18
N ALA A 189 47.51 27.05 2.30
CA ALA A 189 46.08 26.89 2.29
C ALA A 189 45.71 25.41 2.25
N GLY A 190 44.96 24.96 3.25
CA GLY A 190 44.30 23.66 3.21
C GLY A 190 43.31 23.64 2.04
N MET A 191 43.72 23.03 0.93
CA MET A 191 42.78 22.47 -0.03
C MET A 191 41.96 21.43 0.73
N ARG A 192 40.80 21.86 1.25
CA ARG A 192 39.69 20.97 1.53
C ARG A 192 39.48 20.17 0.24
N GLN A 193 39.87 18.89 0.25
CA GLN A 193 39.26 17.91 -0.63
C GLN A 193 37.77 18.00 -0.37
N GLN A 194 37.06 18.76 -1.20
CA GLN A 194 35.64 18.59 -1.36
C GLN A 194 35.49 17.15 -1.83
N SER A 195 35.07 16.28 -0.91
CA SER A 195 34.56 14.97 -1.23
C SER A 195 33.48 15.20 -2.28
N MET A 196 33.81 14.87 -3.54
CA MET A 196 32.85 14.84 -4.62
C MET A 196 31.64 14.04 -4.13
N PRO A 197 30.40 14.51 -4.34
CA PRO A 197 29.24 13.68 -4.07
C PRO A 197 29.44 12.41 -4.91
N THR A 198 29.65 11.28 -4.25
CA THR A 198 29.63 9.98 -4.92
C THR A 198 28.30 9.92 -5.64
N MET A 199 28.31 10.02 -6.98
CA MET A 199 27.11 9.84 -7.78
C MET A 199 26.48 8.54 -7.31
N ALA A 200 25.28 8.63 -6.72
CA ALA A 200 24.57 7.47 -6.23
C ALA A 200 24.51 6.46 -7.38
N THR A 201 25.22 5.35 -7.24
CA THR A 201 25.30 4.35 -8.30
C THR A 201 23.89 3.83 -8.47
N LYS A 202 23.28 4.11 -9.63
CA LYS A 202 21.92 3.66 -9.93
C LYS A 202 21.88 2.15 -9.73
N GLN A 203 21.09 1.70 -8.76
CA GLN A 203 20.87 0.27 -8.53
C GLN A 203 19.83 -0.20 -9.55
N TYR A 204 20.24 -1.15 -10.41
CA TYR A 204 19.42 -1.66 -11.52
C TYR A 204 18.53 -2.83 -11.08
N ASP A 205 18.82 -3.38 -9.90
CA ASP A 205 18.10 -4.42 -9.14
C ASP A 205 16.96 -3.87 -8.26
N VAL A 206 16.68 -2.57 -8.38
CA VAL A 206 15.81 -1.84 -7.47
C VAL A 206 14.72 -1.12 -8.26
N ILE A 207 13.48 -1.19 -7.77
CA ILE A 207 12.35 -0.48 -8.34
C ILE A 207 12.67 1.03 -8.27
N PRO A 208 12.58 1.77 -9.38
CA PRO A 208 13.05 3.14 -9.43
C PRO A 208 12.24 4.07 -8.52
N ASN A 209 12.90 5.14 -8.09
CA ASN A 209 12.20 6.27 -7.49
C ASN A 209 11.20 6.84 -8.52
N GLY A 210 10.02 7.22 -8.05
CA GLY A 210 8.90 7.67 -8.87
C GLY A 210 7.95 6.57 -9.32
N THR A 211 8.28 5.29 -9.12
CA THR A 211 7.37 4.19 -9.49
C THR A 211 6.17 4.12 -8.56
N ILE A 212 4.97 4.06 -9.15
CA ILE A 212 3.70 3.87 -8.45
C ILE A 212 3.57 2.41 -8.03
N VAL A 213 3.21 2.20 -6.78
CA VAL A 213 3.03 0.90 -6.16
C VAL A 213 1.77 0.87 -5.29
N SER A 214 1.18 -0.32 -5.14
CA SER A 214 0.25 -0.60 -4.04
C SER A 214 0.95 -1.38 -2.95
N LEU A 215 0.57 -1.10 -1.72
CA LEU A 215 1.05 -1.82 -0.54
C LEU A 215 0.21 -3.08 -0.29
N LYS A 216 0.87 -4.18 0.09
CA LYS A 216 0.20 -5.45 0.41
C LYS A 216 0.95 -6.22 1.50
N GLY A 217 0.24 -7.05 2.26
CA GLY A 217 0.84 -7.97 3.23
C GLY A 217 1.62 -7.30 4.37
N LEU A 218 1.38 -6.01 4.65
CA LEU A 218 1.94 -5.33 5.81
C LEU A 218 1.24 -5.84 7.06
N VAL A 219 2.01 -6.30 8.05
CA VAL A 219 1.48 -6.79 9.33
C VAL A 219 1.34 -5.64 10.34
N ASN A 220 2.43 -4.89 10.55
CA ASN A 220 2.47 -3.80 11.54
C ASN A 220 1.81 -2.50 11.06
N ALA A 221 1.47 -2.44 9.77
CA ALA A 221 0.89 -1.28 9.09
C ALA A 221 -0.28 -1.74 8.19
N ALA A 222 -1.04 -2.73 8.66
CA ALA A 222 -2.06 -3.42 7.87
C ALA A 222 -3.15 -2.50 7.32
N ILE A 223 -3.40 -1.37 7.98
CA ILE A 223 -4.35 -0.35 7.52
C ILE A 223 -4.00 0.24 6.14
N HIS A 224 -2.71 0.20 5.78
CA HIS A 224 -2.21 0.70 4.51
C HIS A 224 -2.19 -0.36 3.42
N ASN A 225 -2.60 -1.61 3.68
CA ASN A 225 -2.75 -2.59 2.62
C ASN A 225 -3.84 -2.13 1.64
N GLY A 226 -3.52 -2.16 0.34
CA GLY A 226 -4.36 -1.63 -0.72
C GLY A 226 -4.06 -0.16 -1.07
N ASP A 227 -3.41 0.59 -0.17
CA ASP A 227 -3.07 1.98 -0.46
C ASP A 227 -2.04 2.09 -1.57
N ARG A 228 -2.18 3.16 -2.35
CA ARG A 228 -1.26 3.53 -3.41
C ARG A 228 -0.22 4.50 -2.88
N GLY A 229 0.97 4.40 -3.43
CA GLY A 229 2.06 5.31 -3.12
C GLY A 229 3.12 5.33 -4.20
N VAL A 230 4.05 6.26 -4.05
CA VAL A 230 5.18 6.47 -4.95
C VAL A 230 6.46 6.12 -4.21
N ILE A 231 7.30 5.28 -4.82
CA ILE A 231 8.63 4.99 -4.28
C ILE A 231 9.47 6.27 -4.30
N LYS A 232 9.93 6.71 -3.13
CA LYS A 232 10.85 7.86 -3.02
C LYS A 232 12.30 7.43 -3.04
N GLN A 233 12.60 6.31 -2.38
CA GLN A 233 13.95 5.86 -2.19
C GLN A 233 14.00 4.37 -1.85
N TYR A 234 15.05 3.69 -2.27
CA TYR A 234 15.46 2.41 -1.70
C TYR A 234 16.61 2.59 -0.72
N ILE A 235 16.53 1.94 0.43
CA ILE A 235 17.54 1.96 1.49
C ILE A 235 18.28 0.61 1.47
N PRO A 236 19.52 0.55 0.95
CA PRO A 236 20.24 -0.72 0.79
C PRO A 236 20.58 -1.41 2.12
N THR A 237 20.80 -0.64 3.19
CA THR A 237 21.18 -1.16 4.51
C THR A 237 20.06 -1.98 5.15
N SER A 238 18.81 -1.54 5.01
CA SER A 238 17.63 -2.22 5.55
C SER A 238 16.89 -3.06 4.50
N LYS A 239 17.30 -2.99 3.23
CA LYS A 239 16.63 -3.61 2.08
C LYS A 239 15.15 -3.24 1.99
N ARG A 240 14.82 -1.97 2.24
CA ARG A 240 13.44 -1.45 2.25
C ARG A 240 13.29 -0.27 1.31
N TYR A 241 12.08 -0.09 0.81
CA TYR A 241 11.66 1.11 0.09
C TYR A 241 11.00 2.10 1.05
N VAL A 242 11.27 3.37 0.84
CA VAL A 242 10.47 4.48 1.36
C VAL A 242 9.41 4.76 0.32
N VAL A 243 8.15 4.56 0.69
CA VAL A 243 6.98 4.85 -0.15
C VAL A 243 6.22 6.00 0.47
N GLU A 244 6.00 7.06 -0.30
CA GLU A 244 5.08 8.15 0.06
C GLU A 244 3.68 7.75 -0.43
N LEU A 245 2.69 7.78 0.46
CA LEU A 245 1.31 7.45 0.09
C LEU A 245 0.70 8.59 -0.76
N GLU A 246 -0.17 8.26 -1.71
CA GLU A 246 -0.81 9.29 -2.57
C GLU A 246 -1.87 10.09 -1.80
N ASP A 247 -2.62 9.42 -0.91
CA ASP A 247 -3.73 10.03 -0.15
C ASP A 247 -3.30 10.51 1.25
N GLU A 248 -2.03 10.33 1.60
CA GLU A 248 -1.50 10.70 2.91
C GLU A 248 -0.11 11.34 2.75
N ASP A 249 0.13 12.48 3.42
CA ASP A 249 1.49 13.02 3.62
C ASP A 249 2.31 12.14 4.62
N GLU A 250 2.25 10.83 4.44
CA GLU A 250 2.91 9.82 5.25
C GLU A 250 3.84 9.00 4.38
N THR A 251 5.01 8.65 4.94
CA THR A 251 5.97 7.76 4.28
C THR A 251 6.12 6.47 5.08
N LEU A 252 6.14 5.35 4.37
CA LEU A 252 6.28 4.02 4.98
C LEU A 252 7.55 3.34 4.49
N SER A 253 8.25 2.68 5.43
CA SER A 253 9.41 1.84 5.13
C SER A 253 8.99 0.39 4.92
N VAL A 254 8.80 0.01 3.67
CA VAL A 254 8.19 -1.27 3.26
C VAL A 254 9.19 -2.20 2.60
N ARG A 255 9.00 -3.51 2.75
CA ARG A 255 9.86 -4.49 2.09
C ARG A 255 9.44 -4.69 0.62
N PRO A 256 10.33 -5.14 -0.25
CA PRO A 256 10.01 -5.41 -1.66
C PRO A 256 8.81 -6.35 -1.84
N GLU A 257 8.68 -7.39 -1.00
CA GLU A 257 7.56 -8.34 -1.06
C GLU A 257 6.20 -7.71 -0.74
N ASN A 258 6.20 -6.56 -0.06
CA ASN A 258 5.01 -5.81 0.29
C ASN A 258 4.59 -4.79 -0.78
N LEU A 259 5.28 -4.78 -1.93
CA LEU A 259 5.00 -3.90 -3.04
C LEU A 259 4.36 -4.66 -4.19
N LEU A 260 3.38 -4.03 -4.81
CA LEU A 260 2.86 -4.42 -6.11
C LEU A 260 3.04 -3.23 -7.05
N GLN A 261 3.87 -3.39 -8.08
CA GLN A 261 4.12 -2.32 -9.04
C GLN A 261 2.89 -2.10 -9.93
N HIS A 262 2.47 -0.85 -10.04
CA HIS A 262 1.46 -0.45 -11.04
C HIS A 262 2.20 -0.11 -12.33
N VAL A 263 2.17 -1.04 -13.27
CA VAL A 263 2.77 -0.82 -14.58
C VAL A 263 1.72 -0.23 -15.52
N HIS A 264 1.91 1.04 -15.87
CA HIS A 264 1.16 1.70 -16.92
C HIS A 264 1.56 1.14 -18.28
N VAL A 265 0.54 0.82 -19.08
CA VAL A 265 0.72 0.26 -20.40
C VAL A 265 -0.18 0.93 -21.41
N LYS A 266 0.30 1.01 -22.66
CA LYS A 266 -0.51 1.39 -23.81
C LYS A 266 -0.91 0.14 -24.59
N ILE A 267 -2.18 0.04 -24.95
CA ILE A 267 -2.72 -1.12 -25.67
C ILE A 267 -2.55 -0.91 -27.19
N HIS A 268 -2.19 -1.97 -27.91
CA HIS A 268 -2.03 -1.92 -29.37
C HIS A 268 -2.31 -3.27 -30.06
N ASP A 269 -2.47 -3.19 -31.38
CA ASP A 269 -2.64 -4.33 -32.30
C ASP A 269 -3.78 -5.29 -31.91
N ILE A 270 -4.85 -4.74 -31.32
CA ILE A 270 -6.09 -5.47 -31.07
C ILE A 270 -7.00 -5.34 -32.29
N GLN A 271 -7.09 -6.42 -33.08
CA GLN A 271 -7.95 -6.47 -34.27
C GLN A 271 -9.43 -6.70 -33.93
N SER A 272 -9.71 -7.48 -32.88
CA SER A 272 -11.08 -7.86 -32.50
C SER A 272 -11.88 -6.76 -31.80
N GLN A 273 -11.18 -5.81 -31.18
CA GLN A 273 -11.72 -4.68 -30.42
C GLN A 273 -10.82 -3.45 -30.68
N PRO A 274 -10.91 -2.84 -31.88
CA PRO A 274 -10.04 -1.73 -32.26
C PRO A 274 -10.12 -0.51 -31.34
N GLU A 275 -11.25 -0.32 -30.65
CA GLU A 275 -11.48 0.73 -29.67
C GLU A 275 -10.55 0.67 -28.44
N LEU A 276 -9.96 -0.50 -28.19
CA LEU A 276 -8.96 -0.67 -27.13
C LEU A 276 -7.58 -0.17 -27.55
N ASN A 277 -7.31 -0.03 -28.86
CA ASN A 277 -6.02 0.47 -29.30
C ASN A 277 -5.84 1.91 -28.86
N GLU A 278 -4.60 2.25 -28.52
CA GLU A 278 -4.19 3.55 -27.99
C GLU A 278 -4.67 3.87 -26.57
N GLN A 279 -5.57 3.07 -26.01
CA GLN A 279 -5.97 3.19 -24.62
C GLN A 279 -4.81 2.88 -23.69
N THR A 280 -4.76 3.59 -22.58
CA THR A 280 -3.83 3.34 -21.48
C THR A 280 -4.53 2.60 -20.36
N GLY A 281 -3.83 1.67 -19.73
CA GLY A 281 -4.34 0.97 -18.56
C GLY A 281 -3.22 0.59 -17.61
N THR A 282 -3.62 0.03 -16.47
CA THR A 282 -2.69 -0.45 -15.44
C THR A 282 -2.77 -1.97 -15.37
N ILE A 283 -1.61 -2.63 -15.44
CA ILE A 283 -1.54 -4.08 -15.22
C ILE A 283 -1.88 -4.34 -13.75
N ILE A 284 -2.96 -5.09 -13.51
CA ILE A 284 -3.42 -5.49 -12.17
C ILE A 284 -2.76 -6.81 -11.77
N THR A 285 -2.76 -7.78 -12.69
CA THR A 285 -2.28 -9.13 -12.41
C THR A 285 -1.90 -9.88 -13.69
N TRP A 286 -1.03 -10.88 -13.54
CA TRP A 286 -0.68 -11.86 -14.57
C TRP A 286 -1.51 -13.14 -14.39
N CYS A 287 -2.14 -13.59 -15.46
CA CYS A 287 -2.84 -14.88 -15.50
C CYS A 287 -1.94 -15.95 -16.14
N PRO A 288 -1.19 -16.76 -15.36
CA PRO A 288 -0.22 -17.71 -15.89
C PRO A 288 -0.85 -18.76 -16.80
N ASN A 289 -2.03 -19.27 -16.44
CA ASN A 289 -2.75 -20.29 -17.22
C ASN A 289 -3.16 -19.80 -18.62
N LYS A 290 -3.42 -18.50 -18.76
CA LYS A 290 -3.84 -17.89 -20.04
C LYS A 290 -2.70 -17.19 -20.76
N GLY A 291 -1.56 -16.98 -20.10
CA GLY A 291 -0.44 -16.19 -20.61
C GLY A 291 -0.84 -14.75 -20.94
N ARG A 292 -1.64 -14.10 -20.07
CA ARG A 292 -2.23 -12.77 -20.32
C ARG A 292 -2.16 -11.85 -19.11
N TYR A 293 -2.03 -10.56 -19.36
CA TYR A 293 -2.20 -9.50 -18.37
C TYR A 293 -3.68 -9.15 -18.23
N ASN A 294 -4.14 -9.01 -16.98
CA ASN A 294 -5.38 -8.32 -16.70
C ASN A 294 -5.08 -6.85 -16.48
N ILE A 295 -5.66 -6.01 -17.32
CA ILE A 295 -5.38 -4.58 -17.38
C ILE A 295 -6.67 -3.83 -17.06
N TYR A 296 -6.60 -2.95 -16.07
CA TYR A 296 -7.67 -2.00 -15.80
C TYR A 296 -7.52 -0.78 -16.69
N ILE A 297 -8.54 -0.47 -17.49
CA ILE A 297 -8.60 0.72 -18.32
C ILE A 297 -9.53 1.72 -17.64
N ALA A 298 -8.97 2.78 -17.06
CA ALA A 298 -9.69 3.70 -16.19
C ALA A 298 -10.82 4.47 -16.90
N ASN A 299 -10.58 4.97 -18.12
CA ASN A 299 -11.58 5.74 -18.86
C ASN A 299 -12.79 4.90 -19.32
N MET A 300 -12.62 3.59 -19.46
CA MET A 300 -13.69 2.65 -19.82
C MET A 300 -14.24 1.92 -18.59
N THR A 301 -13.65 2.12 -17.41
CA THR A 301 -13.96 1.40 -16.15
C THR A 301 -14.03 -0.12 -16.36
N LYS A 302 -13.12 -0.66 -17.19
CA LYS A 302 -13.18 -2.04 -17.69
C LYS A 302 -11.87 -2.76 -17.45
N VAL A 303 -11.95 -4.04 -17.08
CA VAL A 303 -10.79 -4.95 -17.06
C VAL A 303 -10.74 -5.77 -18.34
N VAL A 304 -9.59 -5.78 -19.02
CA VAL A 304 -9.35 -6.57 -20.23
C VAL A 304 -8.21 -7.56 -20.03
N SER A 305 -8.32 -8.75 -20.64
CA SER A 305 -7.28 -9.78 -20.56
C SER A 305 -6.51 -9.88 -21.89
N LEU A 306 -5.31 -9.32 -21.93
CA LEU A 306 -4.53 -9.12 -23.16
C LEU A 306 -3.22 -9.91 -23.14
N LYS A 307 -2.76 -10.33 -24.32
CA LYS A 307 -1.46 -10.99 -24.45
C LYS A 307 -0.34 -9.96 -24.23
N PRO A 308 0.84 -10.38 -23.75
CA PRO A 308 2.01 -9.51 -23.64
C PRO A 308 2.35 -8.75 -24.93
N GLY A 309 2.18 -9.39 -26.09
CA GLY A 309 2.45 -8.76 -27.39
C GLY A 309 1.47 -7.66 -27.82
N ASN A 310 0.40 -7.42 -27.05
CA ASN A 310 -0.59 -6.36 -27.29
C ASN A 310 -0.47 -5.20 -26.28
N VAL A 311 0.58 -5.19 -25.47
CA VAL A 311 0.80 -4.20 -24.43
C VAL A 311 2.18 -3.57 -24.62
N ILE A 312 2.21 -2.25 -24.62
CA ILE A 312 3.43 -1.45 -24.68
C ILE A 312 3.74 -1.01 -23.25
N LEU A 313 4.87 -1.46 -22.74
CA LEU A 313 5.40 -1.02 -21.45
C LEU A 313 6.06 0.34 -21.61
N GLU A 314 5.81 1.26 -20.69
CA GLU A 314 6.40 2.59 -20.73
C GLU A 314 7.91 2.58 -20.45
N ASN A 315 8.63 3.53 -21.04
CA ASN A 315 10.04 3.75 -20.74
C ASN A 315 10.20 4.10 -19.25
N GLY A 316 11.15 3.46 -18.57
CA GLY A 316 11.31 3.58 -17.12
C GLY A 316 10.69 2.43 -16.33
N THR A 317 9.82 1.63 -16.94
CA THR A 317 9.31 0.39 -16.32
C THR A 317 10.47 -0.52 -15.97
N VAL A 318 10.47 -1.09 -14.77
CA VAL A 318 11.46 -2.07 -14.34
C VAL A 318 10.86 -3.46 -14.43
N ALA A 319 11.69 -4.38 -14.91
CA ALA A 319 11.30 -5.76 -15.09
C ALA A 319 12.48 -6.67 -14.77
N ARG A 320 12.17 -7.84 -14.23
CA ARG A 320 13.12 -8.93 -14.07
C ARG A 320 13.19 -9.74 -15.35
N VAL A 321 14.39 -9.94 -15.85
CA VAL A 321 14.63 -10.72 -17.06
C VAL A 321 14.64 -12.21 -16.72
N GLU A 322 13.90 -13.02 -17.47
CA GLU A 322 13.75 -14.46 -17.25
C GLU A 322 13.60 -15.22 -18.57
N GLY A 323 13.92 -16.53 -18.54
CA GLY A 323 13.68 -17.43 -19.67
C GLY A 323 14.53 -17.17 -20.93
N LEU A 324 15.64 -16.42 -20.81
CA LEU A 324 16.60 -16.27 -21.90
C LEU A 324 17.43 -17.55 -22.06
N THR A 325 17.40 -18.14 -23.26
CA THR A 325 18.19 -19.33 -23.61
C THR A 325 19.57 -18.98 -24.16
N GLY A 326 19.68 -17.88 -24.92
CA GLY A 326 20.93 -17.45 -25.54
C GLY A 326 21.87 -16.65 -24.62
N LYS A 327 21.35 -16.14 -23.50
CA LYS A 327 22.10 -15.40 -22.47
C LYS A 327 21.59 -15.76 -21.07
N PRO A 328 21.70 -17.03 -20.65
CA PRO A 328 21.12 -17.49 -19.39
C PRO A 328 21.70 -16.78 -18.17
N GLU A 329 22.92 -16.25 -18.26
CA GLU A 329 23.58 -15.45 -17.23
C GLU A 329 22.91 -14.09 -16.93
N MET A 330 21.94 -13.70 -17.77
CA MET A 330 21.14 -12.49 -17.57
C MET A 330 19.80 -12.77 -16.88
N ASN A 331 19.39 -14.02 -16.76
CA ASN A 331 18.16 -14.38 -16.06
C ASN A 331 18.28 -14.05 -14.56
N GLY A 332 17.17 -13.62 -13.97
CA GLY A 332 17.09 -13.17 -12.57
C GLY A 332 17.56 -11.73 -12.35
N LYS A 333 18.21 -11.09 -13.33
CA LYS A 333 18.60 -9.67 -13.23
C LYS A 333 17.42 -8.76 -13.50
N TRP A 334 17.29 -7.70 -12.72
CA TRP A 334 16.37 -6.62 -13.06
C TRP A 334 17.03 -5.60 -13.97
N GLY A 335 16.21 -4.91 -14.75
CA GLY A 335 16.64 -3.74 -15.48
C GLY A 335 15.51 -2.81 -15.78
N THR A 336 15.88 -1.62 -16.27
CA THR A 336 14.94 -0.58 -16.67
C THR A 336 14.74 -0.63 -18.18
N ILE A 337 13.48 -0.65 -18.62
CA ILE A 337 13.11 -0.49 -20.02
C ILE A 337 13.50 0.92 -20.48
N LYS A 338 14.28 0.98 -21.57
CA LYS A 338 14.74 2.23 -22.18
C LYS A 338 14.04 2.56 -23.48
N ASN A 339 13.67 1.52 -24.21
CA ASN A 339 13.06 1.68 -25.52
C ASN A 339 12.26 0.44 -25.87
N TRP A 340 11.19 0.64 -26.64
CA TRP A 340 10.45 -0.43 -27.31
C TRP A 340 10.71 -0.37 -28.80
N VAL A 341 11.16 -1.48 -29.37
CA VAL A 341 11.54 -1.63 -30.77
C VAL A 341 10.38 -2.28 -31.51
N LYS A 342 9.52 -1.43 -32.09
CA LYS A 342 8.25 -1.82 -32.70
C LYS A 342 8.42 -2.90 -33.79
N GLU A 343 9.46 -2.83 -34.61
CA GLU A 343 9.69 -3.73 -35.75
C GLU A 343 9.93 -5.18 -35.30
N SER A 344 10.52 -5.36 -34.12
CA SER A 344 10.86 -6.69 -33.58
C SER A 344 10.00 -7.11 -32.39
N ASN A 345 9.11 -6.22 -31.93
CA ASN A 345 8.36 -6.34 -30.69
C ASN A 345 9.23 -6.75 -29.49
N LYS A 346 10.36 -6.07 -29.33
CA LYS A 346 11.33 -6.31 -28.25
C LYS A 346 11.61 -5.01 -27.50
N TYR A 347 12.09 -5.14 -26.28
CA TYR A 347 12.44 -4.06 -25.39
C TYR A 347 13.94 -4.03 -25.18
N ASP A 348 14.52 -2.84 -25.23
CA ASP A 348 15.89 -2.58 -24.79
C ASP A 348 15.85 -2.36 -23.27
N VAL A 349 16.36 -3.34 -22.53
CA VAL A 349 16.38 -3.36 -21.06
C VAL A 349 17.80 -3.09 -20.60
N GLN A 350 17.99 -2.01 -19.84
CA GLN A 350 19.26 -1.64 -19.25
C GLN A 350 19.43 -2.34 -17.90
N LEU A 351 20.40 -3.27 -17.83
CA LEU A 351 20.76 -4.04 -16.63
C LEU A 351 21.90 -3.38 -15.83
N SER A 352 22.70 -2.52 -16.46
CA SER A 352 23.80 -1.78 -15.82
C SER A 352 24.14 -0.51 -16.62
N PRO A 353 25.06 0.36 -16.16
CA PRO A 353 25.42 1.57 -16.91
C PRO A 353 25.93 1.28 -18.32
N SER A 354 26.61 0.13 -18.50
CA SER A 354 27.20 -0.29 -19.79
C SER A 354 26.47 -1.48 -20.43
N GLN A 355 25.47 -2.07 -19.77
CA GLN A 355 24.81 -3.29 -20.24
C GLN A 355 23.34 -3.04 -20.58
N ILE A 356 23.02 -3.09 -21.87
CA ILE A 356 21.66 -3.11 -22.41
C ILE A 356 21.47 -4.42 -23.17
N ILE A 357 20.35 -5.09 -22.92
CA ILE A 357 19.96 -6.29 -23.65
C ILE A 357 18.62 -6.09 -24.34
N ARG A 358 18.43 -6.75 -25.48
CA ARG A 358 17.16 -6.71 -26.22
C ARG A 358 16.38 -8.00 -25.97
N VAL A 359 15.24 -7.89 -25.29
CA VAL A 359 14.43 -9.03 -24.85
C VAL A 359 12.98 -8.88 -25.29
N LYS A 360 12.26 -9.98 -25.44
CA LYS A 360 10.82 -9.93 -25.65
C LYS A 360 10.10 -9.70 -24.32
N VAL A 361 8.88 -9.17 -24.38
CA VAL A 361 8.03 -8.99 -23.20
C VAL A 361 7.71 -10.30 -22.46
N GLU A 362 7.69 -11.44 -23.15
CA GLU A 362 7.53 -12.77 -22.54
C GLU A 362 8.73 -13.21 -21.67
N ASN A 363 9.89 -12.57 -21.87
CA ASN A 363 11.10 -12.78 -21.09
C ASN A 363 11.24 -11.76 -19.95
N MET A 364 10.15 -11.08 -19.59
CA MET A 364 10.12 -10.04 -18.57
C MET A 364 9.03 -10.35 -17.55
N ILE A 365 9.39 -10.26 -16.27
CA ILE A 365 8.47 -10.31 -15.14
C ILE A 365 8.40 -8.90 -14.55
N LEU A 366 7.17 -8.38 -14.43
CA LEU A 366 6.86 -7.06 -13.91
C LEU A 366 6.63 -7.07 -12.39
#